data_AF-A0A0B4DR32-F1
#
_entry.id   AF-A0A0B4DR32-F1
#
_cell.length_a   1.000
_cell.length_b   1.000
_cell.length_c   1.000
_cell.angle_alpha   90.00
_cell.angle_beta   90.00
_cell.angle_gamma   90.00
#
_symmetry.space_group_name_H-M   'P 1'
#
loop_
_entity.id
_entity.type
_entity.pdbx_description
1 polymer ?
#
loop_
_entity_poly.entity_id
_entity_poly.type
_entity_poly.pdbx_seq_one_letter_code
_entity_poly.pdbx_strand_id
1 'polypeptide(L)'
;MLETIASPRSSIVALAAALLALAACQREPQPAPAPAEKTETPPVVTVAPAPVLDRAGLLEAMDIAASAFAAGREVGGTSLAGRRFVVRQAFGCGAPSDAAEAAADGLATVAWAKDRQSLKFSLAPADWLQSGLVGRDDSGLEAVEGFWLARPWLRTEACPATAPAVSASTQDSPQTVGLAAVFKANGARTGRRNGRAYDFTLRGEDGQPPVPSAQGYRLVLEGRMTAFADGRAIHCRAAAADQRPVCIGAVQLDRVAFEDADGQMLSEWRDG
;
A
#
# COMPACT_ATOMS: atom_id res chain seq x y z
N MET A 1 -14.97 -88.38 35.34
CA MET A 1 -15.36 -88.79 36.71
C MET A 1 -16.42 -87.82 37.18
N LEU A 2 -17.47 -88.33 37.83
CA LEU A 2 -18.49 -87.71 38.71
C LEU A 2 -18.79 -86.19 38.56
N GLU A 3 -20.03 -85.70 38.37
CA GLU A 3 -21.22 -85.84 39.26
C GLU A 3 -20.99 -85.29 40.69
N THR A 4 -21.91 -84.64 41.41
CA THR A 4 -23.30 -84.13 41.19
C THR A 4 -23.52 -82.96 42.21
N ILE A 5 -24.63 -82.19 42.27
CA ILE A 5 -25.95 -82.27 41.63
C ILE A 5 -26.15 -81.07 40.64
N ALA A 6 -27.12 -80.13 40.63
CA ALA A 6 -28.32 -79.85 41.45
C ALA A 6 -29.44 -79.13 40.67
N SER A 7 -30.69 -79.40 41.08
CA SER A 7 -31.98 -78.74 40.77
C SER A 7 -32.96 -79.17 41.90
N PRO A 8 -34.21 -78.67 42.11
CA PRO A 8 -35.23 -78.44 41.06
C PRO A 8 -36.30 -77.33 41.37
N ARG A 9 -37.42 -77.39 40.63
CA ARG A 9 -38.74 -76.75 40.81
C ARG A 9 -38.85 -75.27 40.36
N SER A 10 -39.68 -74.87 39.39
CA SER A 10 -41.07 -75.23 38.96
C SER A 10 -42.15 -74.34 39.58
N SER A 11 -42.58 -73.34 38.79
CA SER A 11 -43.96 -72.81 38.72
C SER A 11 -44.23 -72.44 37.25
N ILE A 12 -45.16 -73.12 36.59
CA ILE A 12 -46.49 -72.57 36.24
C ILE A 12 -46.33 -71.34 35.31
N VAL A 13 -46.28 -71.48 33.98
CA VAL A 13 -47.35 -71.94 33.08
C VAL A 13 -48.61 -71.07 33.19
N ALA A 14 -48.57 -69.93 32.52
CA ALA A 14 -49.74 -69.11 32.19
C ALA A 14 -49.52 -68.41 30.83
N LEU A 15 -50.61 -68.09 30.12
CA LEU A 15 -50.66 -67.16 28.97
C LEU A 15 -49.86 -67.50 27.69
N ALA A 16 -49.73 -68.78 27.33
CA ALA A 16 -49.30 -69.20 25.98
C ALA A 16 -50.37 -68.94 24.87
N ALA A 17 -51.30 -68.00 25.08
CA ALA A 17 -52.50 -67.76 24.26
C ALA A 17 -52.70 -66.28 23.84
N ALA A 18 -51.65 -65.45 23.92
CA ALA A 18 -51.66 -64.04 23.52
C ALA A 18 -50.66 -63.70 22.39
N LEU A 19 -50.09 -64.72 21.74
CA LEU A 19 -48.82 -64.67 21.00
C LEU A 19 -48.79 -63.90 19.67
N LEU A 20 -49.90 -63.27 19.24
CA LEU A 20 -49.95 -62.46 18.01
C LEU A 20 -50.58 -61.06 18.20
N ALA A 21 -50.95 -60.66 19.41
CA ALA A 21 -51.65 -59.39 19.68
C ALA A 21 -50.78 -58.31 20.35
N LEU A 22 -49.52 -58.61 20.69
CA LEU A 22 -48.67 -57.73 21.53
C LEU A 22 -47.51 -57.04 20.78
N ALA A 23 -47.28 -57.35 19.50
CA ALA A 23 -46.16 -56.81 18.72
C ALA A 23 -46.30 -55.34 18.28
N ALA A 24 -47.35 -54.63 18.73
CA ALA A 24 -47.74 -53.32 18.20
C ALA A 24 -47.76 -52.16 19.23
N CYS A 25 -47.58 -52.42 20.54
CA CYS A 25 -47.89 -51.44 21.59
C CYS A 25 -46.73 -51.05 22.52
N GLN A 26 -45.50 -51.49 22.25
CA GLN A 26 -44.30 -50.97 22.91
C GLN A 26 -43.33 -50.37 21.87
N ARG A 27 -43.73 -49.21 21.34
CA ARG A 27 -42.79 -48.26 20.74
C ARG A 27 -42.39 -47.28 21.83
N GLU A 28 -41.23 -47.51 22.42
CA GLU A 28 -40.69 -46.65 23.48
C GLU A 28 -40.61 -45.20 22.98
N PRO A 29 -41.01 -44.19 23.77
CA PRO A 29 -40.91 -42.79 23.36
C PRO A 29 -39.44 -42.43 23.15
N GLN A 30 -39.01 -42.39 21.88
CA GLN A 30 -37.67 -41.96 21.52
C GLN A 30 -37.42 -40.59 22.17
N PRO A 31 -36.37 -40.43 23.00
CA PRO A 31 -36.11 -39.17 23.68
C PRO A 31 -36.11 -38.02 22.67
N ALA A 32 -36.88 -36.97 22.96
CA ALA A 32 -36.86 -35.77 22.14
C ALA A 32 -35.39 -35.31 22.02
N PRO A 33 -34.89 -35.01 20.81
CA PRO A 33 -33.52 -34.57 20.65
C PRO A 33 -33.31 -33.36 21.56
N ALA A 34 -32.30 -33.45 22.43
CA ALA A 34 -31.97 -32.35 23.32
C ALA A 34 -31.81 -31.07 22.48
N PRO A 35 -32.38 -29.92 22.91
CA PRO A 35 -32.24 -28.68 22.17
C PRO A 35 -30.77 -28.45 21.86
N ALA A 36 -30.43 -28.39 20.56
CA ALA A 36 -29.03 -28.34 20.13
C ALA A 36 -28.35 -27.18 20.85
N GLU A 37 -27.43 -27.51 21.76
CA GLU A 37 -26.70 -26.53 22.55
C GLU A 37 -25.99 -25.62 21.56
N LYS A 38 -26.38 -24.35 21.54
CA LYS A 38 -25.82 -23.39 20.59
C LYS A 38 -24.37 -23.21 20.98
N THR A 39 -23.46 -23.86 20.26
CA THR A 39 -22.05 -23.53 20.27
C THR A 39 -21.94 -22.05 19.91
N GLU A 40 -21.79 -21.21 20.92
CA GLU A 40 -21.62 -19.78 20.74
C GLU A 40 -20.26 -19.58 20.10
N THR A 41 -20.25 -19.45 18.77
CA THR A 41 -19.03 -19.15 18.00
C THR A 41 -18.34 -17.98 18.66
N PRO A 42 -17.10 -18.14 19.16
CA PRO A 42 -16.41 -17.05 19.85
C PRO A 42 -16.46 -15.79 19.00
N PRO A 43 -16.81 -14.62 19.56
CA PRO A 43 -17.04 -13.42 18.78
C PRO A 43 -15.80 -13.11 17.97
N VAL A 44 -15.93 -13.21 16.64
CA VAL A 44 -14.83 -12.92 15.71
C VAL A 44 -14.51 -11.44 15.87
N VAL A 45 -13.43 -11.15 16.59
CA VAL A 45 -12.94 -9.78 16.78
C VAL A 45 -12.40 -9.31 15.44
N THR A 46 -13.28 -8.68 14.66
CA THR A 46 -12.94 -8.02 13.40
C THR A 46 -12.04 -6.82 13.72
N VAL A 47 -10.74 -7.08 13.84
CA VAL A 47 -9.72 -6.04 13.98
C VAL A 47 -9.85 -5.12 12.76
N ALA A 48 -10.21 -3.87 12.99
CA ALA A 48 -10.29 -2.88 11.93
C ALA A 48 -8.95 -2.82 11.17
N PRO A 49 -8.95 -2.83 9.82
CA PRO A 49 -7.71 -2.82 9.07
C PRO A 49 -6.88 -1.59 9.44
N ALA A 50 -5.60 -1.81 9.76
CA ALA A 50 -4.71 -0.75 10.22
C ALA A 50 -4.72 0.43 9.23
N PRO A 51 -4.84 1.69 9.71
CA PRO A 51 -5.08 2.83 8.85
C PRO A 51 -3.99 2.96 7.78
N VAL A 52 -4.45 3.11 6.54
CA VAL A 52 -3.62 3.39 5.37
C VAL A 52 -2.81 4.65 5.63
N LEU A 53 -1.52 4.63 5.33
CA LEU A 53 -0.68 5.83 5.36
C LEU A 53 -1.09 6.76 4.23
N ASP A 54 -1.69 7.89 4.57
CA ASP A 54 -1.89 9.00 3.65
C ASP A 54 -0.60 9.82 3.46
N ARG A 55 -0.66 10.89 2.66
CA ARG A 55 0.47 11.83 2.48
C ARG A 55 0.95 12.43 3.81
N ALA A 56 0.04 12.83 4.69
CA ALA A 56 0.38 13.57 5.90
C ALA A 56 1.13 12.69 6.92
N GLY A 57 0.62 11.48 7.16
CA GLY A 57 1.20 10.48 8.07
C GLY A 57 2.46 9.81 7.51
N LEU A 58 2.59 9.65 6.19
CA LEU A 58 3.85 9.22 5.58
C LEU A 58 4.94 10.29 5.75
N LEU A 59 4.64 11.56 5.48
CA LEU A 59 5.60 12.66 5.70
C LEU A 59 5.97 12.79 7.18
N GLU A 60 5.02 12.59 8.10
CA GLU A 60 5.30 12.59 9.55
C GLU A 60 6.27 11.48 9.95
N ALA A 61 6.05 10.25 9.46
CA ALA A 61 6.97 9.15 9.70
C ALA A 61 8.38 9.41 9.13
N MET A 62 8.48 10.11 8.01
CA MET A 62 9.76 10.52 7.40
C MET A 62 10.45 11.65 8.17
N ASP A 63 9.70 12.62 8.70
CA ASP A 63 10.24 13.67 9.57
C ASP A 63 10.75 13.10 10.90
N ILE A 64 10.04 12.12 11.48
CA ILE A 64 10.48 11.37 12.66
C ILE A 64 11.77 10.59 12.35
N ALA A 65 11.86 9.92 11.20
CA ALA A 65 13.07 9.21 10.79
C ALA A 65 14.26 10.15 10.54
N ALA A 66 14.04 11.31 9.91
CA ALA A 66 15.07 12.34 9.72
C ALA A 66 15.58 12.88 11.06
N SER A 67 14.69 13.14 12.01
CA SER A 67 15.03 13.61 13.36
C SER A 67 15.81 12.57 14.15
N ALA A 68 15.37 11.30 14.13
CA ALA A 68 16.08 10.19 14.76
C ALA A 68 17.50 10.00 14.18
N PHE A 69 17.62 10.00 12.85
CA PHE A 69 18.91 9.94 12.15
C PHE A 69 19.85 11.08 12.56
N ALA A 70 19.36 12.33 12.54
CA ALA A 70 20.16 13.50 12.94
C ALA A 70 20.58 13.47 14.42
N ALA A 71 19.76 12.86 15.28
CA ALA A 71 20.07 12.64 16.70
C ALA A 71 20.97 11.41 16.97
N GLY A 72 21.39 10.66 15.94
CA GLY A 72 22.17 9.42 16.09
C GLY A 72 21.38 8.26 16.72
N ARG A 73 20.07 8.21 16.50
CA ARG A 73 19.13 7.25 17.11
C ARG A 73 18.39 6.43 16.08
N GLU A 74 17.89 5.28 16.50
CA GLU A 74 16.95 4.48 15.71
C GLU A 74 15.49 4.90 16.00
N VAL A 75 14.60 4.64 15.04
CA VAL A 75 13.16 4.89 15.19
C VAL A 75 12.54 3.70 15.93
N GLY A 76 12.18 3.90 17.19
CA GLY A 76 11.41 2.93 17.96
C GLY A 76 9.91 2.96 17.62
N GLY A 77 9.20 1.87 17.96
CA GLY A 77 7.75 1.74 17.77
C GLY A 77 7.35 0.61 16.84
N THR A 78 6.13 0.67 16.30
CA THR A 78 5.64 -0.32 15.33
C THR A 78 6.26 -0.07 13.97
N SER A 79 6.82 -1.11 13.34
CA SER A 79 7.41 -0.98 11.99
C SER A 79 6.37 -0.52 10.97
N LEU A 80 6.80 0.32 10.02
CA LEU A 80 5.97 0.70 8.88
C LEU A 80 5.88 -0.44 7.85
N ALA A 81 6.85 -1.36 7.83
CA ALA A 81 6.88 -2.48 6.89
C ALA A 81 5.58 -3.30 7.01
N GLY A 82 4.93 -3.55 5.88
CA GLY A 82 3.62 -4.21 5.80
C GLY A 82 2.42 -3.26 5.74
N ARG A 83 2.53 -1.99 6.16
CA ARG A 83 1.42 -1.02 6.08
C ARG A 83 1.12 -0.63 4.64
N ARG A 84 -0.17 -0.57 4.28
CA ARG A 84 -0.61 0.06 3.01
C ARG A 84 -0.41 1.57 3.07
N PHE A 85 -0.15 2.18 1.92
CA PHE A 85 -0.15 3.63 1.74
C PHE A 85 -0.91 4.05 0.47
N VAL A 86 -1.47 5.26 0.49
CA VAL A 86 -2.02 5.98 -0.66
C VAL A 86 -1.62 7.43 -0.51
N VAL A 87 -0.69 7.90 -1.33
CA VAL A 87 -0.25 9.31 -1.36
C VAL A 87 -0.79 9.94 -2.63
N ARG A 88 -1.60 10.99 -2.53
CA ARG A 88 -1.78 11.93 -3.65
C ARG A 88 -0.90 13.14 -3.47
N GLN A 89 -0.31 13.63 -4.55
CA GLN A 89 0.44 14.89 -4.51
C GLN A 89 0.20 15.74 -5.74
N ALA A 90 -0.07 17.02 -5.53
CA ALA A 90 -0.29 17.94 -6.62
C ALA A 90 1.00 18.28 -7.38
N PHE A 91 0.93 18.24 -8.71
CA PHE A 91 1.96 18.71 -9.63
C PHE A 91 1.32 19.58 -10.73
N GLY A 92 2.13 20.30 -11.51
CA GLY A 92 1.62 21.27 -12.48
C GLY A 92 0.88 22.45 -11.82
N CYS A 93 1.39 22.95 -10.69
CA CYS A 93 0.76 24.00 -9.88
C CYS A 93 0.95 25.42 -10.46
N GLY A 94 0.76 25.58 -11.77
CA GLY A 94 0.99 26.79 -12.53
C GLY A 94 0.75 26.56 -14.02
N ALA A 95 1.10 27.54 -14.86
CA ALA A 95 1.05 27.35 -16.31
C ALA A 95 2.01 26.22 -16.73
N PRO A 96 1.57 25.21 -17.51
CA PRO A 96 2.46 24.20 -18.05
C PRO A 96 3.56 24.82 -18.92
N SER A 97 4.80 24.37 -18.74
CA SER A 97 5.93 24.77 -19.60
C SER A 97 5.79 24.20 -21.00
N ASP A 98 6.52 24.73 -21.97
CA ASP A 98 6.72 24.08 -23.26
C ASP A 98 7.68 22.89 -23.10
N ALA A 99 7.45 21.79 -23.84
CA ALA A 99 8.23 20.54 -23.72
C ALA A 99 9.66 20.62 -24.30
N ALA A 100 10.50 21.47 -23.70
CA ALA A 100 11.91 21.67 -24.01
C ALA A 100 12.84 21.33 -22.83
N GLU A 101 12.36 21.37 -21.58
CA GLU A 101 13.13 21.00 -20.39
C GLU A 101 13.04 19.49 -20.13
N ALA A 102 14.17 18.88 -19.76
CA ALA A 102 14.18 17.50 -19.28
C ALA A 102 13.53 17.44 -17.90
N ALA A 103 12.51 16.60 -17.73
CA ALA A 103 11.88 16.36 -16.45
C ALA A 103 12.91 15.84 -15.43
N ALA A 104 12.91 16.39 -14.21
CA ALA A 104 13.75 15.87 -13.14
C ALA A 104 13.26 14.48 -12.71
N ASP A 105 14.13 13.47 -12.79
CA ASP A 105 13.75 12.08 -12.52
C ASP A 105 13.14 11.89 -11.13
N GLY A 106 12.12 11.04 -11.05
CA GLY A 106 11.34 10.79 -9.85
C GLY A 106 10.27 11.84 -9.54
N LEU A 107 10.13 12.92 -10.32
CA LEU A 107 9.05 13.91 -10.18
C LEU A 107 8.07 13.86 -11.36
N ALA A 108 6.78 14.05 -11.07
CA ALA A 108 5.74 14.14 -12.09
C ALA A 108 5.73 15.54 -12.71
N THR A 109 5.70 15.60 -14.04
CA THR A 109 5.69 16.83 -14.83
C THR A 109 4.47 16.89 -15.75
N VAL A 110 4.04 18.11 -16.08
CA VAL A 110 3.06 18.38 -17.14
C VAL A 110 3.54 19.55 -17.99
N ALA A 111 3.55 19.35 -19.31
CA ALA A 111 4.05 20.33 -20.28
C ALA A 111 3.19 20.33 -21.55
N TRP A 112 3.19 21.44 -22.28
CA TRP A 112 2.58 21.50 -23.61
C TRP A 112 3.35 20.65 -24.62
N ALA A 113 2.64 19.85 -25.40
CA ALA A 113 3.18 19.26 -26.61
C ALA A 113 3.63 20.37 -27.60
N LYS A 114 4.52 20.02 -28.54
CA LYS A 114 5.12 20.98 -29.49
C LYS A 114 4.11 21.67 -30.42
N ASP A 115 2.91 21.12 -30.56
CA ASP A 115 1.78 21.66 -31.32
C ASP A 115 0.84 22.54 -30.47
N ARG A 116 1.04 22.55 -29.14
CA ARG A 116 0.18 23.13 -28.11
C ARG A 116 -1.30 22.72 -28.20
N GLN A 117 -1.59 21.58 -28.83
CA GLN A 117 -2.93 20.97 -28.92
C GLN A 117 -3.18 19.93 -27.81
N SER A 118 -2.14 19.55 -27.06
CA SER A 118 -2.22 18.55 -26.01
C SER A 118 -1.25 18.83 -24.86
N LEU A 119 -1.60 18.35 -23.66
CA LEU A 119 -0.74 18.36 -22.48
C LEU A 119 -0.14 16.97 -22.30
N LYS A 120 1.18 16.92 -22.20
CA LYS A 120 1.94 15.69 -21.92
C LYS A 120 2.24 15.61 -20.43
N PHE A 121 1.97 14.44 -19.87
CA PHE A 121 2.20 14.08 -18.48
C PHE A 121 3.27 13.00 -18.46
N SER A 122 4.27 13.14 -17.60
CA SER A 122 5.34 12.13 -17.49
C SER A 122 5.85 12.00 -16.06
N LEU A 123 6.16 10.77 -15.67
CA LEU A 123 6.87 10.41 -14.44
C LEU A 123 7.87 9.30 -14.76
N ALA A 124 9.14 9.65 -14.96
CA ALA A 124 10.24 8.69 -14.99
C ALA A 124 10.67 8.35 -13.54
N PRO A 125 11.01 7.08 -13.21
CA PRO A 125 11.67 6.77 -11.96
C PRO A 125 13.13 7.25 -11.99
N ALA A 126 13.62 7.80 -10.89
CA ALA A 126 15.04 8.05 -10.70
C ALA A 126 15.78 6.74 -10.38
N ASP A 127 16.98 6.55 -10.93
CA ASP A 127 17.89 5.50 -10.45
C ASP A 127 18.60 5.98 -9.17
N TRP A 128 18.31 5.31 -8.06
CA TRP A 128 18.94 5.56 -6.77
C TRP A 128 19.95 4.49 -6.37
N LEU A 129 20.23 3.47 -7.19
CA LEU A 129 21.17 2.40 -6.87
C LEU A 129 22.54 2.99 -6.48
N GLN A 130 23.08 3.89 -7.30
CA GLN A 130 24.38 4.54 -7.07
C GLN A 130 24.30 5.88 -6.32
N SER A 131 23.11 6.25 -5.80
CA SER A 131 22.95 7.45 -4.95
C SER A 131 23.56 7.28 -3.55
N GLY A 132 23.63 6.04 -3.06
CA GLY A 132 23.92 5.73 -1.66
C GLY A 132 22.89 6.29 -0.67
N LEU A 133 21.63 6.49 -1.09
CA LEU A 133 20.48 6.71 -0.19
C LEU A 133 20.02 5.40 0.47
N VAL A 134 20.37 4.27 -0.15
CA VAL A 134 19.90 2.91 0.18
C VAL A 134 20.74 2.21 1.25
N GLY A 135 21.75 2.89 1.81
CA GLY A 135 22.68 2.35 2.81
C GLY A 135 24.11 2.24 2.28
N ARG A 136 24.93 1.41 2.93
CA ARG A 136 26.34 1.13 2.56
C ARG A 136 26.59 -0.28 2.00
N ASP A 137 25.55 -1.12 1.95
CA ASP A 137 25.60 -2.46 1.37
C ASP A 137 24.50 -2.58 0.32
N ASP A 138 24.82 -2.08 -0.87
CA ASP A 138 24.03 -2.20 -2.10
C ASP A 138 24.41 -3.47 -2.90
N SER A 139 25.35 -4.28 -2.41
CA SER A 139 26.00 -5.37 -3.17
C SER A 139 25.04 -6.49 -3.63
N GLY A 140 23.90 -6.65 -2.96
CA GLY A 140 22.84 -7.58 -3.32
C GLY A 140 21.70 -6.99 -4.17
N LEU A 141 21.78 -5.70 -4.52
CA LEU A 141 20.76 -4.96 -5.26
C LEU A 141 21.06 -4.94 -6.77
N GLU A 142 20.00 -4.91 -7.57
CA GLU A 142 20.07 -4.83 -9.03
C GLU A 142 19.57 -3.50 -9.58
N ALA A 143 18.63 -2.88 -8.87
CA ALA A 143 18.10 -1.56 -9.16
C ALA A 143 17.37 -1.00 -7.94
N VAL A 144 17.33 0.32 -7.84
CA VAL A 144 16.45 1.03 -6.90
C VAL A 144 15.78 2.16 -7.65
N GLU A 145 14.49 2.01 -7.93
CA GLU A 145 13.70 2.97 -8.69
C GLU A 145 12.95 3.90 -7.74
N GLY A 146 13.18 5.20 -7.87
CA GLY A 146 12.80 6.21 -6.90
C GLY A 146 11.80 7.24 -7.40
N PHE A 147 10.86 7.63 -6.54
CA PHE A 147 9.92 8.72 -6.76
C PHE A 147 9.97 9.71 -5.58
N TRP A 148 10.10 11.01 -5.89
CA TRP A 148 10.19 12.06 -4.89
C TRP A 148 8.80 12.51 -4.42
N LEU A 149 8.66 12.75 -3.11
CA LEU A 149 7.47 13.39 -2.56
C LEU A 149 7.58 14.91 -2.71
N ALA A 150 7.05 15.42 -3.82
CA ALA A 150 7.14 16.82 -4.23
C ALA A 150 6.69 17.76 -3.10
N ARG A 151 7.54 18.74 -2.74
CA ARG A 151 7.33 19.69 -1.63
C ARG A 151 7.08 18.96 -0.30
N PRO A 152 8.08 18.27 0.28
CA PRO A 152 7.90 17.43 1.47
C PRO A 152 7.48 18.17 2.74
N TRP A 153 7.55 19.51 2.77
CA TRP A 153 7.00 20.35 3.85
C TRP A 153 5.47 20.54 3.76
N LEU A 154 4.84 20.19 2.63
CA LEU A 154 3.41 20.38 2.37
C LEU A 154 2.65 19.08 2.61
N ARG A 155 1.96 18.96 3.75
CA ARG A 155 1.17 17.76 4.10
C ARG A 155 -0.14 17.61 3.31
N THR A 156 -0.68 18.71 2.78
CA THR A 156 -1.89 18.68 1.94
C THR A 156 -1.61 18.07 0.57
N GLU A 157 -2.63 17.46 -0.02
CA GLU A 157 -2.53 16.83 -1.36
C GLU A 157 -2.69 17.85 -2.50
N ALA A 158 -3.16 19.07 -2.20
CA ALA A 158 -3.40 20.17 -3.15
C ALA A 158 -2.14 20.99 -3.50
N CYS A 159 -2.27 21.90 -4.48
CA CYS A 159 -1.22 22.86 -4.81
C CYS A 159 -1.02 23.92 -3.70
N PRO A 160 0.17 24.57 -3.62
CA PRO A 160 0.40 25.69 -2.71
C PRO A 160 -0.54 26.86 -3.02
N ALA A 161 -1.07 27.52 -1.99
CA ALA A 161 -1.93 28.70 -2.15
C ALA A 161 -1.17 29.99 -2.53
N THR A 162 0.16 29.98 -2.45
CA THR A 162 1.01 31.15 -2.72
C THR A 162 1.21 31.33 -4.23
N ALA A 163 0.75 32.45 -4.78
CA ALA A 163 1.06 32.83 -6.16
C ALA A 163 2.58 33.09 -6.33
N PRO A 164 3.20 32.72 -7.47
CA PRO A 164 4.61 32.98 -7.73
C PRO A 164 4.93 34.48 -7.71
N ALA A 165 5.97 34.87 -6.97
CA ALA A 165 6.46 36.25 -6.95
C ALA A 165 7.26 36.56 -8.22
N VAL A 166 6.83 37.57 -8.99
CA VAL A 166 7.24 37.83 -10.38
C VAL A 166 8.72 38.29 -10.53
N SER A 167 9.51 38.35 -9.46
CA SER A 167 10.85 39.00 -9.49
C SER A 167 11.88 38.40 -8.53
N ALA A 168 11.71 37.17 -8.07
CA ALA A 168 12.70 36.48 -7.24
C ALA A 168 13.16 35.18 -7.93
N SER A 169 14.44 35.10 -8.30
CA SER A 169 15.08 33.86 -8.75
C SER A 169 15.40 32.97 -7.54
N THR A 170 14.35 32.51 -6.84
CA THR A 170 14.48 31.53 -5.76
C THR A 170 14.85 30.18 -6.36
N GLN A 171 16.06 29.68 -6.05
CA GLN A 171 16.39 28.29 -6.29
C GLN A 171 15.40 27.40 -5.53
N ASP A 172 14.79 26.42 -6.23
CA ASP A 172 13.85 25.50 -5.62
C ASP A 172 14.49 24.71 -4.47
N SER A 173 13.76 24.60 -3.36
CA SER A 173 14.17 23.76 -2.22
C SER A 173 14.26 22.29 -2.65
N PRO A 174 15.38 21.60 -2.40
CA PRO A 174 15.58 20.24 -2.88
C PRO A 174 14.60 19.25 -2.25
N GLN A 175 14.27 18.20 -2.99
CA GLN A 175 13.46 17.11 -2.46
C GLN A 175 14.28 16.36 -1.37
N THR A 176 13.65 16.12 -0.23
CA THR A 176 14.28 15.47 0.95
C THR A 176 13.50 14.26 1.46
N VAL A 177 12.41 13.88 0.78
CA VAL A 177 11.63 12.67 1.08
C VAL A 177 11.24 11.97 -0.20
N GLY A 178 11.44 10.66 -0.28
CA GLY A 178 11.10 9.85 -1.45
C GLY A 178 10.63 8.43 -1.11
N LEU A 179 10.13 7.73 -2.11
CA LEU A 179 9.72 6.32 -2.06
C LEU A 179 10.58 5.51 -3.04
N ALA A 180 11.11 4.38 -2.59
CA ALA A 180 12.07 3.55 -3.31
C ALA A 180 11.55 2.12 -3.51
N ALA A 181 11.35 1.72 -4.76
CA ALA A 181 11.15 0.32 -5.14
C ALA A 181 12.52 -0.37 -5.26
N VAL A 182 12.78 -1.37 -4.41
CA VAL A 182 14.10 -1.98 -4.24
C VAL A 182 14.12 -3.39 -4.84
N PHE A 183 14.96 -3.61 -5.86
CA PHE A 183 15.07 -4.87 -6.58
C PHE A 183 16.39 -5.58 -6.26
N LYS A 184 16.32 -6.88 -5.98
CA LYS A 184 17.48 -7.75 -5.69
C LYS A 184 17.81 -8.61 -6.92
N ALA A 185 19.09 -8.94 -7.13
CA ALA A 185 19.57 -9.65 -8.33
C ALA A 185 18.86 -10.99 -8.65
N ASN A 186 18.36 -11.68 -7.63
CA ASN A 186 17.58 -12.93 -7.75
C ASN A 186 16.13 -12.78 -7.23
N GLY A 187 15.62 -11.54 -7.14
CA GLY A 187 14.25 -11.23 -6.71
C GLY A 187 13.24 -11.20 -7.86
N ALA A 188 11.97 -10.97 -7.50
CA ALA A 188 10.95 -10.61 -8.48
C ALA A 188 11.29 -9.25 -9.13
N ARG A 189 11.08 -9.15 -10.45
CA ARG A 189 11.26 -7.93 -11.24
C ARG A 189 9.93 -7.27 -11.65
N THR A 190 8.80 -7.79 -11.15
CA THR A 190 7.47 -7.16 -11.27
C THR A 190 7.53 -5.72 -10.75
N GLY A 191 6.84 -4.80 -11.43
CA GLY A 191 6.87 -3.36 -11.12
C GLY A 191 8.08 -2.59 -11.62
N ARG A 192 9.22 -3.26 -11.87
CA ARG A 192 10.43 -2.58 -12.36
C ARG A 192 10.22 -2.03 -13.77
N ARG A 193 10.55 -0.75 -13.96
CA ARG A 193 10.30 -0.04 -15.21
C ARG A 193 11.52 0.07 -16.11
N ASN A 194 12.73 -0.05 -15.56
CA ASN A 194 14.00 0.21 -16.25
C ASN A 194 14.01 1.62 -16.86
N GLY A 195 13.70 2.64 -16.06
CA GLY A 195 13.64 4.05 -16.49
C GLY A 195 12.44 4.42 -17.38
N ARG A 196 11.65 3.45 -17.86
CA ARG A 196 10.45 3.72 -18.68
C ARG A 196 9.42 4.52 -17.87
N ALA A 197 9.09 5.71 -18.31
CA ALA A 197 8.15 6.58 -17.61
C ALA A 197 6.71 6.02 -17.54
N TYR A 198 5.90 6.67 -16.71
CA TYR A 198 4.45 6.66 -16.80
C TYR A 198 4.03 7.89 -17.64
N ASP A 199 3.74 7.67 -18.92
CA ASP A 199 3.42 8.75 -19.87
C ASP A 199 1.93 8.76 -20.22
N PHE A 200 1.32 9.95 -20.17
CA PHE A 200 -0.05 10.20 -20.61
C PHE A 200 -0.12 11.48 -21.46
N THR A 201 -1.13 11.60 -22.31
CA THR A 201 -1.34 12.77 -23.17
C THR A 201 -2.81 13.16 -23.16
N LEU A 202 -3.14 14.23 -22.45
CA LEU A 202 -4.47 14.82 -22.45
C LEU A 202 -4.66 15.64 -23.74
N ARG A 203 -5.77 15.39 -24.43
CA ARG A 203 -6.26 16.21 -25.55
C ARG A 203 -7.57 16.88 -25.10
N GLY A 204 -7.88 18.04 -25.66
CA GLY A 204 -9.18 18.67 -25.44
C GLY A 204 -10.26 18.05 -26.33
N GLU A 205 -11.50 18.42 -26.06
CA GLU A 205 -12.69 17.99 -26.81
C GLU A 205 -12.88 18.84 -28.07
N ASP A 206 -13.61 18.32 -29.05
CA ASP A 206 -13.99 19.00 -30.31
C ASP A 206 -12.83 19.70 -31.07
N GLY A 207 -11.62 19.16 -30.93
CA GLY A 207 -10.42 19.68 -31.58
C GLY A 207 -9.83 20.95 -30.95
N GLN A 208 -10.32 21.36 -29.77
CA GLN A 208 -9.70 22.43 -28.99
C GLN A 208 -8.51 21.91 -28.16
N PRO A 209 -7.51 22.75 -27.83
CA PRO A 209 -6.54 22.44 -26.79
C PRO A 209 -7.21 22.21 -25.43
N PRO A 210 -6.71 21.28 -24.58
CA PRO A 210 -7.22 21.11 -23.23
C PRO A 210 -6.91 22.33 -22.36
N VAL A 211 -7.85 22.75 -21.52
CA VAL A 211 -7.63 23.85 -20.57
C VAL A 211 -6.76 23.35 -19.39
N PRO A 212 -5.60 23.96 -19.10
CA PRO A 212 -4.79 23.56 -17.95
C PRO A 212 -5.49 23.83 -16.61
N SER A 213 -5.42 22.88 -15.69
CA SER A 213 -5.95 23.06 -14.33
C SER A 213 -5.13 24.10 -13.57
N ALA A 214 -5.75 25.22 -13.19
CA ALA A 214 -5.15 26.21 -12.30
C ALA A 214 -4.87 25.67 -10.87
N GLN A 215 -5.53 24.57 -10.49
CA GLN A 215 -5.25 23.85 -9.25
C GLN A 215 -4.23 22.70 -9.45
N GLY A 216 -3.64 22.55 -10.63
CA GLY A 216 -2.78 21.43 -10.99
C GLY A 216 -3.49 20.07 -11.05
N TYR A 217 -2.70 19.01 -11.09
CA TYR A 217 -3.09 17.61 -11.27
C TYR A 217 -2.53 16.76 -10.11
N ARG A 218 -3.04 15.55 -9.88
CA ARG A 218 -2.68 14.70 -8.73
C ARG A 218 -1.91 13.48 -9.23
N LEU A 219 -0.67 13.30 -8.75
CA LEU A 219 0.02 12.01 -8.86
C LEU A 219 -0.45 11.15 -7.68
N VAL A 220 -0.99 9.97 -7.97
CA VAL A 220 -1.29 8.94 -6.97
C VAL A 220 -0.18 7.91 -6.95
N LEU A 221 0.39 7.65 -5.78
CA LEU A 221 1.25 6.51 -5.49
C LEU A 221 0.55 5.65 -4.42
N GLU A 222 0.19 4.43 -4.76
CA GLU A 222 -0.46 3.48 -3.87
C GLU A 222 0.32 2.17 -3.80
N GLY A 223 0.40 1.58 -2.61
CA GLY A 223 1.02 0.28 -2.43
C GLY A 223 1.21 -0.09 -0.97
N ARG A 224 2.37 -0.69 -0.67
CA ARG A 224 2.74 -1.16 0.67
C ARG A 224 4.17 -0.74 1.00
N MET A 225 4.37 -0.23 2.22
CA MET A 225 5.71 -0.05 2.79
C MET A 225 6.38 -1.42 2.96
N THR A 226 7.63 -1.55 2.53
CA THR A 226 8.45 -2.76 2.68
C THR A 226 9.61 -2.47 3.65
N ALA A 227 10.74 -3.18 3.51
CA ALA A 227 11.93 -2.95 4.30
C ALA A 227 13.19 -3.10 3.43
N PHE A 228 14.23 -2.34 3.75
CA PHE A 228 15.57 -2.52 3.23
C PHE A 228 16.21 -3.80 3.82
N ALA A 229 17.43 -4.13 3.39
CA ALA A 229 18.09 -5.39 3.77
C ALA A 229 18.35 -5.53 5.30
N ASP A 230 18.42 -4.41 6.02
CA ASP A 230 18.59 -4.35 7.48
C ASP A 230 17.26 -4.36 8.26
N GLY A 231 16.12 -4.55 7.58
CA GLY A 231 14.79 -4.60 8.18
C GLY A 231 14.15 -3.24 8.44
N ARG A 232 14.83 -2.12 8.19
CA ARG A 232 14.27 -0.77 8.36
C ARG A 232 13.38 -0.41 7.17
N ALA A 233 12.27 0.28 7.44
CA ALA A 233 11.33 0.74 6.40
C ALA A 233 11.71 2.10 5.78
N ILE A 234 12.54 2.89 6.48
CA ILE A 234 13.04 4.20 6.02
C ILE A 234 14.56 4.24 6.24
N HIS A 235 15.30 4.67 5.23
CA HIS A 235 16.70 5.07 5.33
C HIS A 235 16.82 6.59 5.20
N CYS A 236 17.80 7.17 5.88
CA CYS A 236 18.09 8.61 5.82
C CYS A 236 19.60 8.84 5.67
N ARG A 237 19.98 9.94 5.01
CA ARG A 237 21.37 10.37 4.83
C ARG A 237 21.46 11.90 4.81
N ALA A 238 22.52 12.44 5.40
CA ALA A 238 22.98 13.82 5.20
C ALA A 238 24.48 13.81 4.85
N ALA A 239 24.99 14.86 4.22
CA ALA A 239 26.43 15.05 3.96
C ALA A 239 27.14 15.80 5.10
N ALA A 240 26.40 16.58 5.90
CA ALA A 240 26.89 17.32 7.06
C ALA A 240 25.79 17.40 8.14
N ALA A 241 26.15 17.73 9.38
CA ALA A 241 25.20 17.81 10.50
C ALA A 241 24.11 18.89 10.30
N ASP A 242 24.49 20.04 9.74
CA ASP A 242 23.59 21.18 9.48
C ASP A 242 22.77 21.04 8.18
N GLN A 243 22.88 19.91 7.46
CA GLN A 243 22.08 19.64 6.27
C GLN A 243 20.84 18.81 6.66
N ARG A 244 19.65 19.23 6.22
CA ARG A 244 18.43 18.41 6.36
C ARG A 244 18.65 17.02 5.74
N PRO A 245 18.43 15.92 6.48
CA PRO A 245 18.55 14.58 5.91
C PRO A 245 17.59 14.38 4.73
N VAL A 246 18.09 13.68 3.70
CA VAL A 246 17.27 13.09 2.65
C VAL A 246 16.88 11.69 3.12
N CYS A 247 15.59 11.40 3.16
CA CYS A 247 15.06 10.10 3.57
C CYS A 247 14.29 9.40 2.44
N ILE A 248 14.44 8.09 2.33
CA ILE A 248 13.71 7.24 1.38
C ILE A 248 13.02 6.09 2.11
N GLY A 249 11.75 5.86 1.78
CA GLY A 249 10.96 4.74 2.28
C GLY A 249 10.98 3.56 1.31
N ALA A 250 11.29 2.36 1.81
CA ALA A 250 11.19 1.14 1.01
C ALA A 250 9.70 0.84 0.71
N VAL A 251 9.36 0.62 -0.56
CA VAL A 251 7.99 0.31 -0.99
C VAL A 251 7.91 -0.83 -2.00
N GLN A 252 6.73 -1.43 -2.07
CA GLN A 252 6.18 -2.05 -3.25
C GLN A 252 5.00 -1.17 -3.70
N LEU A 253 4.92 -0.83 -4.98
CA LEU A 253 3.78 -0.09 -5.55
C LEU A 253 2.74 -1.11 -6.04
N ASP A 254 1.48 -0.93 -5.65
CA ASP A 254 0.34 -1.66 -6.22
C ASP A 254 -0.24 -0.88 -7.41
N ARG A 255 -0.11 0.47 -7.39
CA ARG A 255 -0.65 1.38 -8.39
C ARG A 255 0.13 2.70 -8.47
N VAL A 256 0.25 3.22 -9.70
CA VAL A 256 0.53 4.63 -9.99
C VAL A 256 -0.58 5.19 -10.87
N ALA A 257 -1.00 6.43 -10.65
CA ALA A 257 -2.04 7.07 -11.47
C ALA A 257 -1.88 8.59 -11.58
N PHE A 258 -2.45 9.17 -12.64
CA PHE A 258 -2.72 10.60 -12.73
C PHE A 258 -4.22 10.86 -12.57
N GLU A 259 -4.57 11.71 -11.61
CA GLU A 259 -5.92 12.24 -11.38
C GLU A 259 -5.93 13.75 -11.70
N ASP A 260 -7.09 14.33 -12.00
CA ASP A 260 -7.26 15.78 -12.23
C ASP A 260 -7.34 16.59 -10.91
N ALA A 261 -7.91 17.81 -10.95
CA ALA A 261 -8.07 18.62 -9.75
C ALA A 261 -9.12 18.07 -8.77
N ASP A 262 -10.22 17.54 -9.31
CA ASP A 262 -11.41 17.11 -8.57
C ASP A 262 -11.35 15.61 -8.21
N GLY A 263 -10.35 14.89 -8.71
CA GLY A 263 -10.08 13.48 -8.43
C GLY A 263 -10.56 12.54 -9.54
N GLN A 264 -10.89 13.05 -10.73
CA GLN A 264 -11.22 12.20 -11.88
C GLN A 264 -9.96 11.51 -12.41
N MET A 265 -10.10 10.24 -12.77
CA MET A 265 -9.00 9.41 -13.25
C MET A 265 -8.62 9.78 -14.69
N LEU A 266 -7.40 10.26 -14.92
CA LEU A 266 -6.87 10.56 -16.24
C LEU A 266 -6.12 9.36 -16.84
N SER A 267 -5.32 8.67 -16.02
CA SER A 267 -4.60 7.45 -16.44
C SER A 267 -4.15 6.63 -15.24
N GLU A 268 -4.23 5.30 -15.33
CA GLU A 268 -3.89 4.38 -14.25
C GLU A 268 -2.96 3.27 -14.75
N TRP A 269 -1.97 2.92 -13.94
CA TRP A 269 -1.08 1.78 -14.13
C TRP A 269 -1.05 0.94 -12.85
N ARG A 270 -1.16 -0.38 -13.01
CA ARG A 270 -1.05 -1.36 -11.93
C ARG A 270 -0.03 -2.42 -12.31
N ASP A 271 0.56 -3.03 -11.29
CA ASP A 271 1.24 -4.30 -11.47
C ASP A 271 0.19 -5.42 -11.56
N GLY A 272 0.43 -6.38 -12.46
CA GLY A 272 -0.47 -7.51 -12.76
C GLY A 272 0.11 -8.85 -12.34
#